data_AF-G5SKV6-F1
#
_entry.id   AF-G5SKV6-F1
#
_cell.length_a   1.000
_cell.length_b   1.000
_cell.length_c   1.000
_cell.angle_alpha   90.00
_cell.angle_beta   90.00
_cell.angle_gamma   90.00
#
_symmetry.space_group_name_H-M   'P 1'
#
loop_
_entity.id
_entity.type
_entity.pdbx_description
1 polymer ?
#
loop_
_entity_poly.entity_id
_entity_poly.type
_entity_poly.pdbx_seq_one_letter_code
_entity_poly.pdbx_strand_id
1 'polypeptide(L)'
;PFSPITANVDAEVISPDKTPDLPNFAETFARQSSWEWNFGQAPAFSHLLDERFTWGGVELHFDVEKGVITRAQAFTDSLNPAPLEALAERLQGCLYRADKLQETCEALLVDFPEQEKELRELSAWIAEAVR
;
A
#
# COMPACT_ATOMS: atom_id res chain seq x y z
N PRO A 1 17.59 41.32 24.62
CA PRO A 1 16.91 40.34 25.50
C PRO A 1 15.61 39.85 24.83
N PHE A 2 15.70 38.77 24.05
CA PHE A 2 14.55 38.17 23.38
C PHE A 2 14.02 37.03 24.25
N SER A 3 12.77 37.14 24.69
CA SER A 3 12.06 36.03 25.34
C SER A 3 11.34 35.22 24.26
N PRO A 4 11.52 33.90 24.17
CA PRO A 4 10.66 33.07 23.33
C PRO A 4 9.33 32.82 24.06
N ILE A 5 8.23 33.22 23.43
CA ILE A 5 6.88 32.77 23.78
C ILE A 5 6.75 31.31 23.33
N THR A 6 6.95 30.38 24.25
CA THR A 6 6.56 28.98 24.06
C THR A 6 5.05 28.89 24.17
N ALA A 7 4.35 28.89 23.04
CA ALA A 7 2.94 28.51 23.00
C ALA A 7 2.87 26.99 23.21
N ASN A 8 2.53 26.59 24.44
CA ASN A 8 2.18 25.22 24.75
C ASN A 8 0.79 24.98 24.16
N VAL A 9 0.70 24.18 23.10
CA VAL A 9 -0.58 23.74 22.54
C VAL A 9 -0.88 22.41 23.20
N ASP A 10 -1.73 22.44 24.22
CA ASP A 10 -2.38 21.24 24.74
C ASP A 10 -3.24 20.64 23.63
N ALA A 11 -2.93 19.40 23.25
CA ALA A 11 -3.72 18.66 22.29
C ALA A 11 -5.11 18.40 22.90
N GLU A 12 -6.13 19.10 22.39
CA GLU A 12 -7.51 18.88 22.80
C GLU A 12 -7.95 17.50 22.30
N VAL A 13 -7.99 16.52 23.21
CA VAL A 13 -8.51 15.17 22.93
C VAL A 13 -10.02 15.29 22.73
N ILE A 14 -10.46 15.24 21.48
CA ILE A 14 -11.88 15.16 21.13
C ILE A 14 -12.38 13.79 21.58
N SER A 15 -12.98 13.76 22.77
CA SER A 15 -13.65 12.58 23.31
C SER A 15 -14.96 12.31 22.56
N PRO A 16 -15.34 11.04 22.31
CA PRO A 16 -16.49 10.67 21.48
C PRO A 16 -17.87 10.96 22.10
N ASP A 17 -17.95 11.57 23.28
CA ASP A 17 -19.19 11.73 24.07
C ASP A 17 -19.74 13.18 24.08
N LYS A 18 -19.42 13.99 23.07
CA LYS A 18 -20.08 15.28 22.85
C LYS A 18 -20.37 15.50 21.37
N THR A 19 -21.60 15.23 20.97
CA THR A 19 -22.11 15.63 19.66
C THR A 19 -22.57 17.09 19.72
N PRO A 20 -21.93 18.03 18.99
CA PRO A 20 -22.52 19.34 18.79
C PRO A 20 -23.74 19.20 17.85
N ASP A 21 -24.88 19.78 18.26
CA ASP A 21 -26.10 19.85 17.45
C ASP A 21 -25.86 20.85 16.31
N LEU A 22 -25.31 20.34 15.19
CA LEU A 22 -25.04 21.10 13.98
C LEU A 22 -25.85 20.49 12.82
N PRO A 23 -26.68 21.28 12.11
CA PRO A 23 -27.30 20.81 10.87
C PRO A 23 -26.18 20.47 9.87
N ASN A 24 -26.33 19.36 9.14
CA ASN A 24 -25.33 18.75 8.23
C ASN A 24 -24.11 18.06 8.87
N PHE A 25 -24.11 17.79 10.18
CA PHE A 25 -23.00 17.06 10.82
C PHE A 25 -22.82 15.63 10.27
N ALA A 26 -23.91 14.88 10.12
CA ALA A 26 -23.86 13.50 9.61
C ALA A 26 -23.28 13.40 8.18
N GLU A 27 -23.59 14.39 7.33
CA GLU A 27 -23.11 14.43 5.94
C GLU A 27 -21.63 14.85 5.86
N THR A 28 -21.20 15.76 6.73
CA THR A 28 -19.80 16.19 6.86
C THR A 28 -18.93 15.07 7.45
N PHE A 29 -19.44 14.34 8.44
CA PHE A 29 -18.74 13.25 9.10
C PHE A 29 -18.55 12.03 8.18
N ALA A 30 -19.53 11.70 7.35
CA ALA A 30 -19.40 10.66 6.33
C ALA A 30 -18.34 11.02 5.28
N ARG A 31 -18.25 12.29 4.90
CA ARG A 31 -17.24 12.79 3.95
C ARG A 31 -15.83 12.84 4.54
N GLN A 32 -15.69 13.12 5.84
CA GLN A 32 -14.42 13.12 6.57
C GLN A 32 -13.97 11.71 7.00
N SER A 33 -14.91 10.76 7.10
CA SER A 33 -14.63 9.34 7.38
C SER A 33 -14.32 8.53 6.13
N SER A 34 -14.36 9.13 4.94
CA SER A 34 -13.91 8.46 3.72
C SER A 34 -12.40 8.30 3.75
N TRP A 35 -11.95 7.05 3.54
CA TRP A 35 -10.55 6.68 3.34
C TRP A 35 -9.85 7.57 2.29
N GLU A 36 -10.59 8.06 1.28
CA GLU A 36 -10.16 9.07 0.30
C GLU A 36 -9.73 10.42 0.88
N TRP A 37 -10.24 10.88 2.03
CA TRP A 37 -9.82 12.15 2.63
C TRP A 37 -8.56 12.00 3.49
N ASN A 38 -8.41 10.86 4.18
CA ASN A 38 -7.22 10.56 4.97
C ASN A 38 -6.02 10.10 4.10
N PHE A 39 -6.27 9.43 2.96
CA PHE A 39 -5.23 8.89 2.08
C PHE A 39 -5.20 9.50 0.66
N GLY A 40 -6.21 10.24 0.22
CA GLY A 40 -6.22 10.91 -1.10
C GLY A 40 -5.25 12.10 -1.20
N GLN A 41 -4.59 12.44 -0.10
CA GLN A 41 -3.47 13.39 0.01
C GLN A 41 -2.11 12.70 0.11
N ALA A 42 -2.02 11.36 0.00
CA ALA A 42 -0.72 10.70 -0.08
C ALA A 42 -0.01 11.22 -1.35
N PRO A 43 1.11 11.96 -1.21
CA PRO A 43 1.84 12.45 -2.36
C PRO A 43 2.31 11.26 -3.21
N ALA A 44 2.43 11.48 -4.52
CA ALA A 44 2.99 10.49 -5.40
C ALA A 44 4.38 10.07 -4.89
N PHE A 45 4.62 8.76 -4.77
CA PHE A 45 5.92 8.23 -4.38
C PHE A 45 6.26 7.01 -5.22
N SER A 46 7.55 6.76 -5.37
CA SER A 46 8.04 5.53 -5.95
C SER A 46 8.66 4.66 -4.85
N HIS A 47 8.43 3.36 -4.90
CA HIS A 47 8.98 2.39 -3.96
C HIS A 47 9.67 1.26 -4.70
N LEU A 48 10.93 1.03 -4.35
CA LEU A 48 11.75 -0.08 -4.84
C LEU A 48 11.84 -1.12 -3.73
N LEU A 49 11.46 -2.34 -4.06
CA LEU A 49 11.56 -3.51 -3.20
C LEU A 49 12.49 -4.52 -3.86
N ASP A 50 13.47 -5.04 -3.13
CA ASP A 50 14.37 -6.08 -3.61
C ASP A 50 14.50 -7.22 -2.59
N GLU A 51 14.58 -8.45 -3.07
CA GLU A 51 14.80 -9.63 -2.23
C GLU A 51 15.50 -10.75 -3.00
N ARG A 52 16.34 -11.51 -2.28
CA ARG A 52 17.08 -12.63 -2.84
C ARG A 52 16.51 -13.95 -2.31
N PHE A 53 15.70 -14.60 -3.13
CA PHE A 53 15.21 -15.95 -2.86
C PHE A 53 16.19 -17.02 -3.32
N THR A 54 15.98 -18.26 -2.87
CA THR A 54 16.78 -19.41 -3.33
C THR A 54 16.63 -19.72 -4.81
N TRP A 55 15.53 -19.26 -5.42
CA TRP A 55 15.16 -19.50 -6.81
C TRP A 55 15.48 -18.32 -7.76
N GLY A 56 15.92 -17.19 -7.22
CA GLY A 56 16.27 -15.99 -7.99
C GLY A 56 16.16 -14.71 -7.15
N GLY A 57 16.73 -13.62 -7.65
CA GLY A 57 16.44 -12.29 -7.15
C GLY A 57 15.15 -11.74 -7.75
N VAL A 58 14.40 -10.97 -6.97
CA VAL A 58 13.22 -10.24 -7.41
C VAL A 58 13.38 -8.78 -7.00
N GLU A 59 13.19 -7.89 -7.97
CA GLU A 59 13.14 -6.45 -7.76
C GLU A 59 11.80 -5.93 -8.31
N LEU A 60 11.05 -5.19 -7.49
CA LEU A 60 9.76 -4.60 -7.82
C LEU A 60 9.85 -3.09 -7.69
N HIS A 61 9.48 -2.38 -8.76
CA HIS A 61 9.35 -0.93 -8.76
C HIS A 61 7.89 -0.53 -8.85
N PHE A 62 7.41 0.20 -7.86
CA PHE A 62 6.06 0.76 -7.83
C PHE A 62 6.10 2.28 -7.92
N ASP A 63 5.28 2.84 -8.79
CA ASP A 63 4.86 4.23 -8.70
C ASP A 63 3.44 4.24 -8.11
N VAL A 64 3.26 4.98 -7.02
CA VAL A 64 2.01 4.99 -6.24
C VAL A 64 1.48 6.40 -6.16
N GLU A 65 0.23 6.59 -6.55
CA GLU A 65 -0.49 7.86 -6.48
C GLU A 65 -1.82 7.66 -5.76
N LYS A 66 -2.09 8.44 -4.72
CA LYS A 66 -3.32 8.32 -3.90
C LYS A 66 -3.56 6.90 -3.37
N GLY A 67 -2.48 6.17 -3.04
CA GLY A 67 -2.55 4.80 -2.55
C GLY A 67 -2.87 3.74 -3.61
N VAL A 68 -2.85 4.09 -4.90
CA VAL A 68 -3.02 3.18 -6.03
C VAL A 68 -1.70 3.07 -6.79
N ILE A 69 -1.31 1.85 -7.15
CA ILE A 69 -0.13 1.59 -7.97
C ILE A 69 -0.43 2.01 -9.41
N THR A 70 0.14 3.11 -9.89
CA THR A 70 -0.07 3.60 -11.26
C THR A 70 0.86 2.94 -12.27
N ARG A 71 2.01 2.45 -11.80
CA ARG A 71 2.95 1.63 -12.56
C ARG A 71 3.62 0.59 -11.66
N ALA A 72 3.75 -0.63 -12.17
CA ALA A 72 4.51 -1.70 -11.55
C ALA A 72 5.49 -2.29 -12.58
N GLN A 73 6.72 -2.53 -12.19
CA GLN A 73 7.73 -3.22 -13.00
C GLN A 73 8.40 -4.28 -12.14
N ALA A 74 8.60 -5.47 -12.72
CA ALA A 74 9.32 -6.55 -12.07
C ALA A 74 10.58 -6.88 -12.86
N PHE A 75 11.70 -7.03 -12.15
CA PHE A 75 12.97 -7.51 -12.69
C PHE A 75 13.39 -8.75 -11.90
N THR A 76 13.90 -9.76 -12.61
CA THR A 76 14.32 -11.02 -11.96
C THR A 76 15.41 -11.74 -12.74
N ASP A 77 16.30 -12.42 -12.02
CA ASP A 77 17.21 -13.44 -12.57
C ASP A 77 16.68 -14.87 -12.40
N SER A 78 15.43 -15.04 -11.99
CA SER A 78 14.75 -16.34 -11.92
C SER A 78 14.69 -17.03 -13.29
N LEU A 79 14.77 -18.35 -13.28
CA LEU A 79 14.57 -19.17 -14.49
C LEU A 79 13.14 -19.09 -15.03
N ASN A 80 12.17 -18.67 -14.21
CA ASN A 80 10.76 -18.57 -14.54
C ASN A 80 10.25 -17.12 -14.36
N PRO A 81 10.49 -16.21 -15.32
CA PRO A 81 10.07 -14.81 -15.19
C PRO A 81 8.56 -14.58 -15.41
N ALA A 82 7.88 -15.48 -16.15
CA ALA A 82 6.47 -15.36 -16.53
C ALA A 82 5.51 -15.00 -15.37
N PRO A 83 5.55 -15.66 -14.19
CA PRO A 83 4.68 -15.29 -13.06
C PRO A 83 4.92 -13.87 -12.53
N LEU A 84 6.16 -13.38 -12.57
CA LEU A 84 6.54 -12.05 -12.07
C LEU A 84 6.18 -10.95 -13.06
N GLU A 85 6.31 -11.22 -14.36
CA GLU A 85 5.80 -10.34 -15.42
C GLU A 85 4.27 -10.20 -15.30
N ALA A 86 3.55 -11.31 -15.16
CA ALA A 86 2.10 -11.31 -14.96
C ALA A 86 1.69 -10.62 -13.65
N LEU A 87 2.49 -10.74 -12.59
CA LEU A 87 2.27 -10.01 -11.35
C LEU A 87 2.36 -8.50 -11.57
N ALA A 88 3.41 -8.01 -12.22
CA ALA A 88 3.57 -6.58 -12.48
C ALA A 88 2.38 -6.01 -13.27
N GLU A 89 1.89 -6.74 -14.27
CA GLU A 89 0.69 -6.32 -15.03
C GLU A 89 -0.57 -6.26 -14.15
N ARG A 90 -0.79 -7.25 -13.29
CA ARG A 90 -1.98 -7.31 -12.40
C ARG A 90 -1.93 -6.29 -11.26
N LEU A 91 -0.72 -5.89 -10.84
CA LEU A 91 -0.53 -4.90 -9.79
C LEU A 91 -0.82 -3.47 -10.26
N GLN A 92 -0.79 -3.21 -11.57
CA GLN A 92 -1.17 -1.91 -12.10
C GLN A 92 -2.66 -1.62 -11.84
N GLY A 93 -2.95 -0.52 -11.16
CA GLY A 93 -4.29 -0.15 -10.71
C GLY A 93 -4.72 -0.80 -9.40
N CYS A 94 -3.88 -1.65 -8.80
CA CYS A 94 -4.14 -2.25 -7.49
C CYS A 94 -3.86 -1.24 -6.37
N LEU A 95 -4.56 -1.39 -5.24
CA LEU A 95 -4.28 -0.59 -4.05
C LEU A 95 -2.94 -1.02 -3.45
N TYR A 96 -2.09 -0.03 -3.14
CA TYR A 96 -0.83 -0.25 -2.46
C TYR A 96 -1.07 -0.57 -0.98
N ARG A 97 -1.47 -1.83 -0.72
CA ARG A 97 -1.79 -2.37 0.60
C ARG A 97 -1.38 -3.84 0.67
N ALA A 98 -0.84 -4.26 1.81
CA ALA A 98 -0.38 -5.63 2.02
C ALA A 98 -1.46 -6.68 1.67
N ASP A 99 -2.71 -6.49 2.10
CA ASP A 99 -3.81 -7.42 1.83
C ASP A 99 -4.08 -7.60 0.32
N LYS A 100 -4.13 -6.47 -0.41
CA LYS A 100 -4.42 -6.48 -1.86
C LYS A 100 -3.27 -7.04 -2.69
N LEU A 101 -2.04 -6.76 -2.27
CA LEU A 101 -0.84 -7.31 -2.89
C LEU A 101 -0.78 -8.82 -2.71
N GLN A 102 -1.08 -9.34 -1.51
CA GLN A 102 -1.17 -10.78 -1.26
C GLN A 102 -2.24 -11.45 -2.10
N GLU A 103 -3.46 -10.91 -2.11
CA GLU A 103 -4.56 -11.44 -2.91
C GLU A 103 -4.19 -11.52 -4.40
N THR A 104 -3.47 -10.52 -4.92
CA THR A 104 -3.03 -10.49 -6.32
C THR A 104 -1.98 -11.57 -6.61
N CYS A 105 -1.02 -11.77 -5.68
CA CYS A 105 -0.05 -12.86 -5.78
C CYS A 105 -0.72 -14.24 -5.71
N GLU A 106 -1.68 -14.44 -4.79
CA GLU A 106 -2.38 -15.71 -4.65
C GLU A 106 -3.25 -16.03 -5.87
N ALA A 107 -3.83 -15.02 -6.53
CA ALA A 107 -4.58 -15.22 -7.76
C ALA A 107 -3.73 -15.80 -8.90
N LEU A 108 -2.41 -15.55 -8.91
CA LEU A 108 -1.49 -16.13 -9.90
C LEU A 108 -1.27 -17.63 -9.71
N LEU A 109 -1.53 -18.19 -8.52
CA LEU A 109 -1.38 -19.63 -8.27
C LEU A 109 -2.27 -20.48 -9.17
N VAL A 110 -3.40 -19.92 -9.63
CA VAL A 110 -4.32 -20.58 -10.56
C VAL A 110 -3.72 -20.67 -11.97
N ASP A 111 -3.02 -19.62 -12.39
CA ASP A 111 -2.41 -19.52 -13.72
C ASP A 111 -1.04 -20.23 -13.78
N PHE A 112 -0.32 -20.27 -12.65
CA PHE A 112 1.05 -20.80 -12.53
C PHE A 112 1.18 -21.81 -11.38
N PRO A 113 0.46 -22.95 -11.43
CA PRO A 113 0.47 -23.93 -10.35
C PRO A 113 1.84 -24.61 -10.14
N GLU A 114 2.68 -24.65 -11.18
CA GLU A 114 4.02 -25.25 -11.12
C GLU A 114 4.99 -24.43 -10.26
N GLN A 115 4.73 -23.13 -10.06
CA GLN A 115 5.52 -22.19 -9.27
C GLN A 115 4.85 -21.83 -7.94
N GLU A 116 3.96 -22.69 -7.43
CA GLU A 116 3.19 -22.43 -6.20
C GLU A 116 4.10 -22.04 -5.03
N LYS A 117 5.20 -22.76 -4.84
CA LYS A 117 6.11 -22.50 -3.71
C LYS A 117 6.74 -21.11 -3.82
N GLU A 118 7.28 -20.77 -5.00
CA GLU A 118 7.90 -19.47 -5.27
C GLU A 118 6.90 -18.32 -5.06
N LEU A 119 5.68 -18.46 -5.59
CA LEU A 119 4.62 -17.46 -5.48
C LEU A 119 4.13 -17.27 -4.04
N ARG A 120 4.10 -18.34 -3.22
CA ARG A 120 3.78 -18.24 -1.79
C ARG A 120 4.87 -17.52 -1.01
N GLU A 121 6.14 -17.80 -1.28
CA GLU A 121 7.27 -17.09 -0.67
C GLU A 121 7.24 -15.60 -1.04
N LEU A 122 7.00 -15.29 -2.33
CA LEU A 122 6.85 -13.93 -2.84
C LEU A 122 5.67 -13.19 -2.18
N SER A 123 4.50 -13.85 -2.04
CA SER A 123 3.31 -13.27 -1.41
C SER A 123 3.53 -12.95 0.07
N ALA A 124 4.23 -13.82 0.80
CA ALA A 124 4.59 -13.56 2.19
C ALA A 124 5.54 -12.35 2.30
N TRP A 125 6.57 -12.33 1.46
CA TRP A 125 7.55 -11.24 1.44
C TRP A 125 6.94 -9.89 1.06
N ILE A 126 6.17 -9.81 -0.03
CA ILE A 126 5.62 -8.54 -0.50
C ILE A 126 4.72 -7.88 0.56
N ALA A 127 4.02 -8.68 1.36
CA ALA A 127 3.15 -8.19 2.43
C ALA A 127 3.92 -7.62 3.62
N GLU A 128 5.10 -8.18 3.92
CA GLU A 128 6.00 -7.69 4.95
C GLU A 128 6.72 -6.44 4.48
N ALA A 129 7.15 -6.41 3.22
CA ALA A 129 7.92 -5.32 2.63
C ALA A 129 7.13 -4.01 2.49
N VAL A 130 5.79 -4.09 2.42
CA VAL A 130 4.89 -2.93 2.29
C VAL A 130 4.16 -2.55 3.58
N ARG A 131 4.46 -3.22 4.71
CA ARG A 131 3.83 -2.99 6.01
C ARG A 131 4.42 -1.81 6.76
#